data_AF-A0A3P7LQ00-F1
#
_entry.id   AF-A0A3P7LQ00-F1
#
_cell.length_a   1.000
_cell.length_b   1.000
_cell.length_c   1.000
_cell.angle_alpha   90.00
_cell.angle_beta   90.00
_cell.angle_gamma   90.00
#
_symmetry.space_group_name_H-M   'P 1'
#
loop_
_entity.id
_entity.type
_entity.pdbx_description
1 polymer ?
#
loop_
_entity_poly.entity_id
_entity_poly.type
_entity_poly.pdbx_seq_one_letter_code
_entity_poly.pdbx_strand_id
1 'polypeptide(L)'
;MRAAKVSSKREPHCRVVINPRIKNDVAESGAQVLGLRIPVPLCENSRKSDVLAAKFREIGNEFWRSKACLDANNYYNLALFHSQSNMEKALALGNRSCVLYYLECYQESVNDVTTALKLGFPSEKSDRLHVRAGQCLLHLGRFVEASKHFSQALQSLTEPGLRRLAADGLVKCKAEQAVASKVAWRCERGDPTASVRQAYDSSLTATSTGSTLLLSANTESGASVRLFDAGPAKGWTLETTRNVRPGA
;
A
#
# COMPACT_ATOMS: atom_id res chain seq x y z
N MET A 1 42.04 -49.40 41.36
CA MET A 1 41.27 -49.01 40.16
C MET A 1 40.46 -47.75 40.51
N ARG A 2 40.89 -46.59 40.02
CA ARG A 2 40.22 -45.29 40.25
C ARG A 2 39.25 -45.03 39.09
N ALA A 3 37.96 -44.87 39.39
CA ALA A 3 36.95 -44.49 38.41
C ALA A 3 37.02 -42.99 38.12
N ALA A 4 37.18 -42.63 36.84
CA ALA A 4 37.22 -41.26 36.35
C ALA A 4 35.79 -40.67 36.29
N LYS A 5 35.61 -39.50 36.88
CA LYS A 5 34.36 -38.73 36.90
C LYS A 5 34.27 -37.88 35.62
N VAL A 6 33.18 -38.06 34.87
CA VAL A 6 32.84 -37.24 33.68
C VAL A 6 32.46 -35.83 34.12
N SER A 7 33.18 -34.84 33.59
CA SER A 7 32.94 -33.40 33.80
C SER A 7 31.86 -32.89 32.83
N SER A 8 30.65 -32.66 33.34
CA SER A 8 29.61 -31.87 32.66
C SER A 8 29.84 -30.38 32.98
N LYS A 9 30.33 -29.61 32.00
CA LYS A 9 30.36 -28.14 32.05
C LYS A 9 28.92 -27.63 31.89
N ARG A 10 28.37 -27.00 32.93
CA ARG A 10 27.13 -26.21 32.85
C ARG A 10 27.47 -24.77 32.48
N GLU A 11 26.82 -24.25 31.45
CA GLU A 11 26.84 -22.84 31.06
C GLU A 11 26.21 -21.94 32.15
N PRO A 12 26.57 -20.66 32.24
CA PRO A 12 26.07 -19.78 33.29
C PRO A 12 24.63 -19.37 33.01
N HIS A 13 23.70 -19.90 33.81
CA HIS A 13 22.34 -19.41 33.88
C HIS A 13 22.33 -17.96 34.38
N CYS A 14 22.01 -17.00 33.49
CA CYS A 14 21.62 -15.64 33.90
C CYS A 14 20.38 -15.72 34.78
N ARG A 15 20.56 -15.52 36.09
CA ARG A 15 19.48 -15.39 37.07
C ARG A 15 18.81 -14.03 36.86
N VAL A 16 17.58 -14.03 36.35
CA VAL A 16 16.75 -12.82 36.27
C VAL A 16 16.27 -12.47 37.68
N VAL A 17 16.85 -11.43 38.28
CA VAL A 17 16.37 -10.85 39.53
C VAL A 17 15.42 -9.71 39.16
N ILE A 18 14.11 -9.92 39.34
CA ILE A 18 13.12 -8.84 39.21
C ILE A 18 13.10 -8.10 40.55
N ASN A 19 13.70 -6.92 40.61
CA ASN A 19 13.66 -6.05 41.78
C ASN A 19 12.48 -5.07 41.65
N PRO A 20 11.44 -5.15 42.50
CA PRO A 20 10.28 -4.28 42.38
C PRO A 20 10.48 -3.07 43.30
N ARG A 21 11.10 -2.00 42.79
CA ARG A 21 10.93 -0.59 43.22
C ARG A 21 12.10 0.25 42.74
N ILE A 22 11.95 0.87 41.58
CA ILE A 22 12.64 2.13 41.28
C ILE A 22 11.61 3.03 40.57
N LYS A 23 11.03 3.97 41.33
CA LYS A 23 10.44 5.17 40.75
C LYS A 23 11.60 6.10 40.44
N ASN A 24 12.05 6.15 39.20
CA ASN A 24 12.96 7.18 38.70
C ASN A 24 12.41 7.64 37.35
N ASP A 25 12.56 8.92 37.05
CA ASP A 25 12.25 9.55 35.77
C ASP A 25 13.11 8.95 34.65
N VAL A 26 12.73 7.75 34.18
CA VAL A 26 13.37 7.10 33.03
C VAL A 26 12.84 7.82 31.79
N ALA A 27 13.73 8.52 31.08
CA ALA A 27 13.44 9.07 29.78
C ALA A 27 12.72 8.00 28.94
N GLU A 28 11.54 8.34 28.42
CA GLU A 28 10.77 7.41 27.61
C GLU A 28 11.67 6.89 26.47
N SER A 29 11.80 5.57 26.37
CA SER A 29 12.45 4.94 25.23
C SER A 29 11.76 5.41 23.95
N GLY A 30 12.49 5.46 22.83
CA GLY A 30 11.88 5.89 21.55
C GLY A 30 10.65 5.06 21.14
N ALA A 31 10.54 3.81 21.61
CA ALA A 31 9.34 2.99 21.45
C ALA A 31 8.14 3.50 22.28
N GLN A 32 8.36 3.97 23.51
CA GLN A 32 7.33 4.55 24.37
C GLN A 32 6.82 5.88 23.82
N VAL A 33 7.72 6.71 23.27
CA VAL A 33 7.34 7.96 22.57
C VAL A 33 6.41 7.66 21.38
N LEU A 34 6.62 6.54 20.69
CA LEU A 34 5.76 6.08 19.60
C LEU A 34 4.47 5.38 20.08
N GLY A 35 4.17 5.40 21.38
CA GLY A 35 2.97 4.81 21.97
C GLY A 35 2.99 3.27 22.07
N LEU A 36 4.14 2.63 21.84
CA LEU A 36 4.27 1.17 21.91
C LEU A 36 4.41 0.73 23.38
N ARG A 37 3.29 0.66 24.11
CA ARG A 37 3.24 0.18 25.51
C ARG A 37 3.30 -1.34 25.57
N ILE A 38 4.50 -1.89 25.36
CA ILE A 38 4.75 -3.32 25.50
C ILE A 38 5.71 -3.53 26.67
N PRO A 39 5.40 -4.42 27.65
CA PRO A 39 6.29 -4.75 28.75
C PRO A 39 7.42 -5.65 28.24
N VAL A 40 8.42 -5.04 27.60
CA VAL A 40 9.61 -5.75 27.12
C VAL A 40 10.80 -5.35 27.99
N PRO A 41 11.73 -6.27 28.31
CA PRO A 41 13.05 -5.90 28.80
C PRO A 41 13.72 -5.00 27.75
N LEU A 42 13.64 -3.69 27.95
CA LEU A 42 14.33 -2.70 27.14
C LEU A 42 15.83 -2.98 27.33
N CYS A 43 16.55 -3.21 26.23
CA CYS A 43 18.01 -3.21 26.30
C CYS A 43 18.45 -1.89 26.94
N GLU A 44 19.28 -1.96 27.97
CA GLU A 44 19.78 -0.80 28.75
C GLU A 44 20.47 0.27 27.88
N ASN A 45 20.73 -0.04 26.62
CA ASN A 45 21.23 0.89 25.62
C ASN A 45 20.26 0.90 24.43
N SER A 46 19.73 2.07 24.07
CA SER A 46 18.79 2.31 22.95
C SER A 46 19.39 2.08 21.55
N ARG A 47 20.38 1.20 21.43
CA ARG A 47 21.05 0.86 20.18
C ARG A 47 20.18 -0.10 19.37
N LYS A 48 20.18 0.12 18.05
CA LYS A 48 19.58 -0.83 17.10
C LYS A 48 20.34 -2.16 17.18
N SER A 49 19.61 -3.27 17.12
CA SER A 49 20.16 -4.61 17.22
C SER A 49 19.29 -5.56 16.41
N ASP A 50 19.89 -6.19 15.39
CA ASP A 50 19.17 -7.16 14.56
C ASP A 50 18.72 -8.38 15.36
N VAL A 51 19.48 -8.77 16.40
CA VAL A 51 19.08 -9.87 17.30
C VAL A 51 17.80 -9.52 18.04
N LEU A 52 17.68 -8.27 18.52
CA LEU A 52 16.48 -7.81 19.20
C LEU A 52 15.30 -7.65 18.24
N ALA A 53 15.55 -7.10 17.04
CA ALA A 53 14.54 -6.96 16.00
C ALA A 53 13.98 -8.32 15.55
N ALA A 54 14.83 -9.33 15.39
CA ALA A 54 14.41 -10.69 15.06
C ALA A 54 13.55 -11.32 16.17
N LYS A 55 13.88 -11.08 17.44
CA LYS A 55 13.03 -11.52 18.57
C LYS A 55 11.64 -10.87 18.53
N PHE A 56 11.58 -9.55 18.30
CA PHE A 56 10.30 -8.87 18.15
C PHE A 56 9.49 -9.38 16.97
N ARG A 57 10.15 -9.65 15.85
CA ARG A 57 9.50 -10.23 14.68
C ARG A 57 8.94 -11.63 14.98
N GLU A 58 9.65 -12.47 15.73
CA GLU A 58 9.11 -13.79 16.09
C GLU A 58 7.93 -13.69 17.06
N ILE A 59 7.98 -12.80 18.06
CA ILE A 59 6.82 -12.53 18.91
C ILE A 59 5.63 -12.03 18.08
N GLY A 60 5.88 -11.14 17.11
CA GLY A 60 4.85 -10.70 16.14
C GLY A 60 4.27 -11.86 15.33
N ASN A 61 5.10 -12.84 14.93
CA ASN A 61 4.64 -14.05 14.24
C ASN A 61 3.73 -14.90 15.14
N GLU A 62 4.01 -15.01 16.45
CA GLU A 62 3.17 -15.71 17.41
C GLU A 62 1.78 -15.04 17.51
N PHE A 63 1.73 -13.72 17.71
CA PHE A 63 0.45 -12.98 17.75
C PHE A 63 -0.31 -13.08 16.42
N TRP A 64 0.40 -13.06 15.28
CA TRP A 64 -0.19 -13.25 13.97
C TRP A 64 -0.84 -14.64 13.82
N ARG A 65 -0.16 -15.72 14.25
CA ARG A 65 -0.73 -17.08 14.28
C ARG A 65 -1.97 -17.15 15.19
N SER A 66 -1.96 -16.42 16.29
CA SER A 66 -3.08 -16.27 17.23
C SER A 66 -4.18 -15.31 16.77
N LYS A 67 -4.09 -14.76 15.54
CA LYS A 67 -5.04 -13.78 14.95
C LYS A 67 -5.16 -12.44 15.70
N ALA A 68 -4.25 -12.15 16.63
CA ALA A 68 -4.17 -10.87 17.33
C ALA A 68 -3.43 -9.84 16.45
N CYS A 69 -4.15 -9.30 15.45
CA CYS A 69 -3.55 -8.50 14.39
C CYS A 69 -2.94 -7.19 14.89
N LEU A 70 -3.60 -6.49 15.82
CA LEU A 70 -3.08 -5.22 16.36
C LEU A 70 -1.79 -5.43 17.15
N ASP A 71 -1.74 -6.47 17.99
CA ASP A 71 -0.53 -6.81 18.74
C ASP A 71 0.61 -7.22 17.80
N ALA A 72 0.31 -8.07 16.81
CA ALA A 72 1.29 -8.43 15.78
C ALA A 72 1.87 -7.20 15.08
N ASN A 73 1.02 -6.22 14.71
CA ASN A 73 1.47 -4.96 14.10
C ASN A 73 2.40 -4.17 15.03
N ASN A 74 2.06 -4.06 16.32
CA ASN A 74 2.89 -3.36 17.30
C ASN A 74 4.27 -4.01 17.44
N TYR A 75 4.34 -5.34 17.47
CA TYR A 75 5.61 -6.06 17.52
C TYR A 75 6.41 -5.95 16.22
N TYR A 76 5.78 -5.93 15.05
CA TYR A 76 6.50 -5.66 13.80
C TYR A 76 7.01 -4.21 13.72
N ASN A 77 6.29 -3.24 14.30
CA ASN A 77 6.79 -1.86 14.44
C ASN A 77 8.01 -1.80 15.37
N LEU A 78 8.00 -2.52 16.49
CA LEU A 78 9.17 -2.67 17.35
C LEU A 78 10.33 -3.32 16.61
N ALA A 79 10.07 -4.41 15.87
CA ALA A 79 11.10 -5.05 15.06
C ALA A 79 11.76 -4.05 14.12
N LEU A 80 10.97 -3.30 13.35
CA LEU A 80 11.45 -2.28 12.42
C LEU A 80 12.24 -1.16 13.11
N PHE A 81 11.79 -0.70 14.28
CA PHE A 81 12.46 0.33 15.07
C PHE A 81 13.86 -0.12 15.51
N HIS A 82 13.99 -1.38 15.92
CA HIS A 82 15.24 -1.96 16.40
C HIS A 82 16.13 -2.53 15.29
N SER A 83 15.63 -2.72 14.07
CA SER A 83 16.41 -3.25 12.94
C SER A 83 17.58 -2.33 12.59
N GLN A 84 18.79 -2.89 12.61
CA GLN A 84 20.02 -2.23 12.19
C GLN A 84 20.26 -2.45 10.70
N SER A 85 20.22 -3.70 10.23
CA SER A 85 20.46 -4.06 8.83
C SER A 85 19.24 -3.83 7.93
N ASN A 86 19.50 -3.68 6.63
CA ASN A 86 18.45 -3.60 5.61
C ASN A 86 17.67 -4.92 5.50
N MET A 87 18.35 -6.05 5.71
CA MET A 87 17.72 -7.37 5.69
C MET A 87 16.65 -7.49 6.78
N GLU A 88 16.97 -7.14 8.03
CA GLU A 88 16.00 -7.27 9.11
C GLU A 88 14.85 -6.26 8.98
N LYS A 89 15.12 -5.06 8.43
CA LYS A 89 14.06 -4.11 8.05
C LYS A 89 13.14 -4.68 6.97
N ALA A 90 13.72 -5.29 5.93
CA ALA A 90 12.95 -5.89 4.85
C ALA A 90 12.03 -7.01 5.38
N LEU A 91 12.56 -7.88 6.24
CA LEU A 91 11.79 -8.95 6.89
C LEU A 91 10.65 -8.40 7.75
N ALA A 92 10.91 -7.38 8.57
CA ALA A 92 9.88 -6.74 9.39
C ALA A 92 8.77 -6.11 8.53
N LEU A 93 9.11 -5.38 7.47
CA LEU A 93 8.14 -4.77 6.53
C LEU A 93 7.34 -5.82 5.76
N GLY A 94 7.99 -6.90 5.31
CA GLY A 94 7.33 -8.02 4.64
C GLY A 94 6.30 -8.73 5.54
N ASN A 95 6.57 -8.81 6.84
CA ASN A 95 5.63 -9.36 7.81
C ASN A 95 4.52 -8.36 8.18
N ARG A 96 4.88 -7.09 8.40
CA ARG A 96 3.92 -6.02 8.72
C ARG A 96 2.90 -5.80 7.61
N SER A 97 3.32 -5.83 6.33
CA SER A 97 2.38 -5.73 5.20
C SER A 97 1.31 -6.82 5.20
N CYS A 98 1.59 -8.02 5.75
CA CYS A 98 0.58 -9.07 5.90
C CYS A 98 -0.55 -8.64 6.84
N VAL A 99 -0.18 -8.01 7.96
CA VAL A 99 -1.12 -7.51 8.95
C VAL A 99 -1.90 -6.33 8.38
N LEU A 100 -1.21 -5.39 7.73
CA LEU A 100 -1.82 -4.21 7.11
C LEU A 100 -2.84 -4.61 6.03
N TYR A 101 -2.54 -5.62 5.22
CA TYR A 101 -3.50 -6.16 4.28
C TYR A 101 -4.77 -6.69 4.97
N TYR A 102 -4.61 -7.40 6.09
CA TYR A 102 -5.75 -7.94 6.85
C TYR A 102 -6.55 -6.84 7.56
N LEU A 103 -5.90 -5.74 7.93
CA LEU A 103 -6.54 -4.54 8.48
C LEU A 103 -7.10 -3.60 7.39
N GLU A 104 -7.08 -4.03 6.11
CA GLU A 104 -7.55 -3.26 4.95
C GLU A 104 -6.78 -1.93 4.71
N CYS A 105 -5.62 -1.77 5.34
CA CYS A 105 -4.67 -0.68 5.10
C CYS A 105 -3.85 -0.97 3.83
N TYR A 106 -4.53 -0.98 2.68
CA TYR A 106 -3.96 -1.45 1.41
C TYR A 106 -2.80 -0.57 0.92
N GLN A 107 -2.89 0.75 1.09
CA GLN A 107 -1.87 1.67 0.61
C GLN A 107 -0.57 1.54 1.40
N GLU A 108 -0.67 1.39 2.72
CA GLU A 108 0.44 1.16 3.64
C GLU A 108 1.08 -0.21 3.39
N SER A 109 0.25 -1.23 3.17
CA SER A 109 0.73 -2.58 2.81
C SER A 109 1.57 -2.57 1.52
N VAL A 110 1.13 -1.87 0.48
CA VAL A 110 1.89 -1.73 -0.79
C VAL A 110 3.20 -0.98 -0.57
N ASN A 111 3.20 0.07 0.25
CA ASN A 111 4.40 0.82 0.59
C ASN A 111 5.42 -0.05 1.33
N ASP A 112 4.96 -0.87 2.28
CA ASP A 112 5.79 -1.82 3.01
C ASP A 112 6.39 -2.88 2.09
N VAL A 113 5.58 -3.48 1.21
CA VAL A 113 6.07 -4.45 0.22
C VAL A 113 7.12 -3.83 -0.70
N THR A 114 6.83 -2.64 -1.24
CA THR A 114 7.75 -1.93 -2.14
C THR A 114 9.08 -1.63 -1.45
N THR A 115 9.03 -1.18 -0.20
CA THR A 115 10.22 -0.87 0.58
C THR A 115 11.00 -2.14 0.94
N ALA A 116 10.31 -3.21 1.33
CA ALA A 116 10.94 -4.50 1.63
C ALA A 116 11.70 -5.05 0.42
N LEU A 117 11.10 -5.04 -0.77
CA LEU A 117 11.73 -5.48 -2.01
C LEU A 117 12.97 -4.64 -2.34
N LYS A 118 12.89 -3.31 -2.19
CA LYS A 118 14.04 -2.40 -2.39
C LYS A 118 15.20 -2.66 -1.41
N LEU A 119 14.88 -3.08 -0.19
CA LEU A 119 15.88 -3.38 0.85
C LEU A 119 16.50 -4.78 0.72
N GLY A 120 16.11 -5.56 -0.31
CA GLY A 120 16.67 -6.88 -0.57
C GLY A 120 15.95 -8.02 0.15
N PHE A 121 14.62 -7.96 0.24
CA PHE A 121 13.82 -9.08 0.75
C PHE A 121 14.17 -10.40 0.03
N PRO A 122 14.23 -11.55 0.73
CA PRO A 122 14.58 -12.84 0.14
C PRO A 122 13.78 -13.16 -1.12
N SER A 123 14.47 -13.50 -2.21
CA SER A 123 13.85 -13.81 -3.50
C SER A 123 13.00 -15.08 -3.44
N GLU A 124 13.32 -16.01 -2.54
CA GLU A 124 12.58 -17.26 -2.35
C GLU A 124 11.21 -17.05 -1.69
N LYS A 125 10.97 -15.84 -1.14
CA LYS A 125 9.73 -15.49 -0.43
C LYS A 125 9.06 -14.24 -0.99
N SER A 126 9.66 -13.60 -2.00
CA SER A 126 9.17 -12.35 -2.59
C SER A 126 7.90 -12.56 -3.41
N ASP A 127 7.65 -13.78 -3.88
CA ASP A 127 6.44 -14.20 -4.58
C ASP A 127 5.17 -13.90 -3.76
N ARG A 128 5.18 -14.21 -2.45
CA ARG A 128 4.08 -13.93 -1.53
C ARG A 128 3.86 -12.44 -1.33
N LEU A 129 4.92 -11.64 -1.31
CA LEU A 129 4.85 -10.18 -1.23
C LEU A 129 4.21 -9.62 -2.50
N HIS A 130 4.60 -10.14 -3.67
CA HIS A 130 4.01 -9.76 -4.95
C HIS A 130 2.52 -10.11 -5.05
N VAL A 131 2.10 -11.31 -4.62
CA VAL A 131 0.66 -11.65 -4.57
C VAL A 131 -0.09 -10.65 -3.68
N ARG A 132 0.42 -10.38 -2.48
CA ARG A 132 -0.21 -9.44 -1.54
C ARG A 132 -0.30 -8.03 -2.11
N ALA A 133 0.77 -7.50 -2.70
CA ALA A 133 0.76 -6.20 -3.34
C ALA A 133 -0.25 -6.14 -4.49
N GLY A 134 -0.32 -7.20 -5.31
CA GLY A 134 -1.32 -7.31 -6.37
C GLY A 134 -2.75 -7.25 -5.83
N GLN A 135 -3.04 -7.96 -4.74
CA GLN A 135 -4.35 -7.89 -4.07
C GLN A 135 -4.65 -6.50 -3.52
N CYS A 136 -3.71 -5.88 -2.83
CA CYS A 136 -3.89 -4.52 -2.31
C CYS A 136 -4.17 -3.52 -3.44
N LEU A 137 -3.43 -3.61 -4.55
CA LEU A 137 -3.61 -2.72 -5.70
C LEU A 137 -4.92 -2.96 -6.44
N LEU A 138 -5.44 -4.19 -6.44
CA LEU A 138 -6.81 -4.47 -6.89
C LEU A 138 -7.85 -3.71 -6.06
N HIS A 139 -7.74 -3.77 -4.73
CA HIS A 139 -8.64 -3.03 -3.84
C HIS A 139 -8.54 -1.51 -4.03
N LEU A 140 -7.36 -1.00 -4.39
CA LEU A 140 -7.12 0.41 -4.69
C LEU A 140 -7.48 0.82 -6.14
N GLY A 141 -7.98 -0.09 -6.98
CA GLY A 141 -8.31 0.19 -8.39
C GLY A 141 -7.09 0.42 -9.30
N ARG A 142 -5.88 0.11 -8.84
CA ARG A 142 -4.61 0.30 -9.58
C ARG A 142 -4.27 -0.93 -10.41
N PHE A 143 -5.12 -1.24 -11.39
CA PHE A 143 -5.10 -2.52 -12.12
C PHE A 143 -3.82 -2.78 -12.91
N VAL A 144 -3.19 -1.75 -13.49
CA VAL A 144 -1.94 -1.91 -14.26
C VAL A 144 -0.80 -2.38 -13.37
N GLU A 145 -0.65 -1.77 -12.19
CA GLU A 145 0.38 -2.13 -11.23
C GLU A 145 0.09 -3.49 -10.58
N ALA A 146 -1.18 -3.77 -10.29
CA ALA A 146 -1.62 -5.07 -9.80
C ALA A 146 -1.23 -6.20 -10.78
N SER A 147 -1.52 -6.02 -12.07
CA SER A 147 -1.13 -6.98 -13.13
C SER A 147 0.37 -7.27 -13.15
N LYS A 148 1.20 -6.23 -12.98
CA LYS A 148 2.66 -6.40 -12.93
C LYS A 148 3.09 -7.28 -11.78
N HIS A 149 2.56 -7.03 -10.57
CA HIS A 149 2.89 -7.83 -9.40
C HIS A 149 2.39 -9.27 -9.49
N PHE A 150 1.17 -9.51 -9.98
CA PHE A 150 0.70 -10.89 -10.20
C PHE A 150 1.55 -11.64 -11.22
N SER A 151 1.97 -10.97 -12.30
CA SER A 151 2.85 -11.56 -13.31
C SER A 151 4.22 -11.89 -12.74
N GLN A 152 4.78 -11.02 -11.88
CA GLN A 152 6.03 -11.28 -11.17
C GLN A 152 5.92 -12.47 -10.21
N ALA A 153 4.83 -12.54 -9.43
CA ALA A 153 4.60 -13.67 -8.52
C ALA A 153 4.56 -15.00 -9.28
N LEU A 154 3.85 -15.07 -10.40
CA LEU A 154 3.67 -16.32 -11.17
C LEU A 154 4.97 -16.93 -11.73
N GLN A 155 6.08 -16.19 -11.76
CA GLN A 155 7.38 -16.67 -12.25
C GLN A 155 8.06 -17.64 -11.28
N SER A 156 7.95 -17.41 -9.98
CA SER A 156 8.65 -18.20 -8.95
C SER A 156 7.72 -18.94 -8.00
N LEU A 157 6.41 -18.71 -8.10
CA LEU A 157 5.45 -19.22 -7.13
C LEU A 157 5.10 -20.69 -7.36
N THR A 158 5.38 -21.50 -6.34
CA THR A 158 5.20 -22.96 -6.31
C THR A 158 3.88 -23.39 -5.69
N GLU A 159 3.38 -22.61 -4.72
CA GLU A 159 2.16 -22.93 -3.97
C GLU A 159 0.91 -22.85 -4.86
N PRO A 160 0.17 -23.95 -5.08
CA PRO A 160 -0.92 -23.98 -6.05
C PRO A 160 -2.07 -23.03 -5.70
N GLY A 161 -2.38 -22.89 -4.41
CA GLY A 161 -3.45 -21.99 -3.94
C GLY A 161 -3.14 -20.52 -4.22
N LEU A 162 -1.91 -20.09 -3.92
CA LEU A 162 -1.46 -18.72 -4.20
C LEU A 162 -1.30 -18.49 -5.72
N ARG A 163 -0.93 -19.53 -6.48
CA ARG A 163 -0.80 -19.47 -7.94
C ARG A 163 -2.14 -19.19 -8.60
N ARG A 164 -3.18 -19.92 -8.16
CA ARG A 164 -4.56 -19.69 -8.61
C ARG A 164 -5.01 -18.28 -8.27
N LEU A 165 -4.78 -17.83 -7.03
CA LEU A 165 -5.14 -16.48 -6.58
C LEU A 165 -4.48 -15.39 -7.45
N ALA A 166 -3.20 -15.54 -7.78
CA ALA A 166 -2.49 -14.61 -8.65
C ALA A 166 -3.01 -14.63 -10.09
N ALA A 167 -3.31 -15.82 -10.64
CA ALA A 167 -3.89 -15.96 -11.96
C ALA A 167 -5.30 -15.34 -12.05
N ASP A 168 -6.15 -15.61 -11.06
CA ASP A 168 -7.49 -15.02 -10.95
C ASP A 168 -7.42 -13.49 -10.82
N GLY A 169 -6.48 -12.99 -10.02
CA GLY A 169 -6.18 -11.57 -9.90
C GLY A 169 -5.78 -10.92 -11.22
N LEU A 170 -4.95 -11.59 -12.01
CA LEU A 170 -4.53 -11.12 -13.33
C LEU A 170 -5.68 -11.06 -14.34
N VAL A 171 -6.59 -12.04 -14.32
CA VAL A 171 -7.81 -12.04 -15.14
C VAL A 171 -8.70 -10.85 -14.77
N LYS A 172 -8.92 -10.61 -13.47
CA LYS A 172 -9.68 -9.46 -12.98
C LYS A 172 -9.05 -8.13 -13.44
N CYS A 173 -7.74 -7.97 -13.28
CA CYS A 173 -7.05 -6.75 -13.71
C CYS A 173 -7.24 -6.48 -15.21
N LYS A 174 -7.17 -7.52 -16.06
CA LYS A 174 -7.36 -7.39 -17.51
C LYS A 174 -8.80 -7.02 -17.87
N ALA A 175 -9.78 -7.62 -17.20
CA ALA A 175 -11.19 -7.29 -17.41
C ALA A 175 -11.46 -5.81 -17.11
N GLU A 176 -11.00 -5.32 -15.95
CA GLU A 176 -11.17 -3.92 -15.54
C GLU A 176 -10.43 -2.94 -16.47
N GLN A 177 -9.23 -3.30 -16.93
CA GLN A 177 -8.48 -2.50 -17.92
C GLN A 177 -9.19 -2.41 -19.28
N ALA A 178 -9.85 -3.49 -19.70
CA ALA A 178 -10.65 -3.48 -20.93
C ALA A 178 -11.90 -2.59 -20.81
N VAL A 179 -12.52 -2.55 -19.62
CA VAL A 179 -13.62 -1.63 -19.34
C VAL A 179 -13.14 -0.18 -19.36
N ALA A 180 -12.03 0.13 -18.68
CA ALA A 180 -11.45 1.48 -18.68
C ALA A 180 -11.07 1.97 -20.09
N SER A 181 -10.54 1.08 -20.94
CA SER A 181 -10.16 1.42 -22.32
C SER A 181 -11.37 1.68 -23.23
N LYS A 182 -12.55 1.11 -22.92
CA LYS A 182 -13.80 1.40 -23.63
C LYS A 182 -14.36 2.78 -23.26
N VAL A 183 -14.04 3.30 -22.07
CA VAL A 183 -14.37 4.67 -21.68
C VAL A 183 -13.34 5.64 -22.27
N ALA A 184 -13.30 5.72 -23.60
CA ALA A 184 -12.52 6.73 -24.30
C ALA A 184 -13.35 8.02 -24.39
N TRP A 185 -13.07 8.99 -23.52
CA TRP A 185 -13.61 10.33 -23.66
C TRP A 185 -13.09 10.94 -24.97
N ARG A 186 -13.91 10.95 -26.00
CA ARG A 186 -13.60 11.58 -27.28
C ARG A 186 -14.19 12.99 -27.27
N CYS A 187 -13.34 14.01 -27.43
CA CYS A 187 -13.81 15.36 -27.68
C CYS A 187 -14.36 15.38 -29.12
N GLU A 188 -15.66 15.60 -29.31
CA GLU A 188 -16.32 15.68 -30.63
C GLU A 188 -16.02 16.97 -31.37
N ARG A 189 -15.06 17.79 -30.92
CA ARG A 189 -14.52 18.83 -31.78
C ARG A 189 -13.68 18.16 -32.85
N GLY A 190 -14.25 17.98 -34.04
CA GLY A 190 -13.46 17.87 -35.26
C GLY A 190 -12.49 19.04 -35.35
N ASP A 191 -11.33 18.84 -35.98
CA ASP A 191 -10.35 19.90 -36.19
C ASP A 191 -11.07 21.17 -36.68
N PRO A 192 -10.88 22.34 -36.05
CA PRO A 192 -11.53 23.55 -36.50
C PRO A 192 -11.15 23.77 -37.96
N THR A 193 -12.17 23.85 -38.82
CA THR A 193 -11.99 24.09 -40.26
C THR A 193 -11.13 25.33 -40.45
N ALA A 194 -10.35 25.37 -41.53
CA ALA A 194 -9.42 26.48 -41.80
C ALA A 194 -10.08 27.88 -41.69
N SER A 195 -11.40 27.97 -41.99
CA SER A 195 -12.22 29.16 -41.81
C SER A 195 -12.37 29.64 -40.36
N VAL A 196 -12.45 28.72 -39.38
CA VAL A 196 -12.56 29.06 -37.95
C VAL A 196 -11.21 29.51 -37.39
N ARG A 197 -10.10 29.00 -37.93
CA ARG A 197 -8.75 29.46 -37.56
C ARG A 197 -8.50 30.90 -37.98
N GLN A 198 -8.98 31.31 -39.16
CA GLN A 198 -8.89 32.70 -39.63
C GLN A 198 -9.77 33.69 -38.84
N ALA A 199 -10.92 33.23 -38.33
CA ALA A 199 -11.79 34.05 -37.47
C ALA A 199 -11.23 34.25 -36.06
N TYR A 200 -10.39 33.33 -35.55
CA TYR A 200 -9.76 33.46 -34.23
C TYR A 200 -8.70 34.57 -34.19
N ASP A 201 -7.96 34.78 -35.29
CA ASP A 201 -6.99 35.87 -35.42
C ASP A 201 -7.63 37.22 -35.79
N SER A 202 -8.90 37.20 -36.22
CA SER A 202 -9.60 38.38 -36.75
C SER A 202 -10.93 38.58 -36.04
N SER A 203 -10.90 39.34 -34.94
CA SER A 203 -12.05 39.93 -34.21
C SER A 203 -12.66 39.12 -33.04
N LEU A 204 -12.34 39.57 -31.83
CA LEU A 204 -13.09 39.33 -30.58
C LEU A 204 -14.36 40.21 -30.51
N THR A 205 -15.18 40.27 -31.58
CA THR A 205 -16.40 41.10 -31.60
C THR A 205 -17.58 40.40 -32.25
N ALA A 206 -17.74 39.10 -32.05
CA ALA A 206 -18.96 38.39 -32.43
C ALA A 206 -19.70 37.92 -31.18
N THR A 207 -20.77 38.64 -30.83
CA THR A 207 -21.88 38.14 -29.99
C THR A 207 -22.48 36.92 -30.67
N SER A 208 -21.95 35.73 -30.42
CA SER A 208 -22.55 34.48 -30.87
C SER A 208 -23.34 33.86 -29.72
N THR A 209 -24.66 33.99 -29.77
CA THR A 209 -25.61 33.19 -28.98
C THR A 209 -25.66 31.76 -29.53
N GLY A 210 -24.53 31.06 -29.45
CA GLY A 210 -24.38 29.67 -29.89
C GLY A 210 -24.42 28.72 -28.70
N SER A 211 -25.54 28.02 -28.52
CA SER A 211 -25.62 26.90 -27.58
C SER A 211 -25.01 25.66 -28.24
N THR A 212 -23.86 25.21 -27.76
CA THR A 212 -23.19 24.00 -28.28
C THR A 212 -23.24 22.88 -27.25
N LEU A 213 -23.69 21.69 -27.65
CA LEU A 213 -23.53 20.47 -26.84
C LEU A 213 -22.04 20.15 -26.78
N LEU A 214 -21.44 20.15 -25.58
CA LEU A 214 -19.99 20.00 -25.44
C LEU A 214 -19.55 18.60 -25.01
N LEU A 215 -20.40 17.82 -24.35
CA LEU A 215 -20.07 16.45 -23.96
C LEU A 215 -21.31 15.55 -24.06
N SER A 216 -21.30 14.65 -25.04
CA SER A 216 -22.16 13.47 -25.06
C SER A 216 -21.30 12.27 -24.65
N ALA A 217 -21.57 11.70 -23.47
CA ALA A 217 -20.93 10.45 -23.08
C ALA A 217 -21.71 9.29 -23.70
N ASN A 218 -21.03 8.39 -24.41
CA ASN A 218 -21.57 7.07 -24.80
C ASN A 218 -21.63 6.16 -23.57
N THR A 219 -22.46 6.53 -22.60
CA THR A 219 -22.85 5.67 -21.48
C THR A 219 -24.30 5.30 -21.67
N GLU A 220 -24.68 4.08 -21.27
CA GLU A 220 -26.06 3.58 -21.38
C GLU A 220 -27.11 4.49 -20.69
N SER A 221 -26.67 5.46 -19.87
CA SER A 221 -27.50 6.42 -19.14
C SER A 221 -27.65 7.81 -19.78
N GLY A 222 -26.99 8.12 -20.90
CA GLY A 222 -27.26 9.32 -21.71
C GLY A 222 -27.15 10.66 -20.97
N ALA A 223 -26.18 10.81 -20.06
CA ALA A 223 -25.92 12.10 -19.40
C ALA A 223 -25.26 13.06 -20.40
N SER A 224 -26.02 14.06 -20.87
CA SER A 224 -25.49 15.14 -21.71
C SER A 224 -25.15 16.36 -20.87
N VAL A 225 -23.96 16.92 -21.08
CA VAL A 225 -23.51 18.17 -20.47
C VAL A 225 -23.35 19.21 -21.58
N ARG A 226 -24.07 20.33 -21.42
CA ARG A 226 -24.06 21.46 -22.34
C ARG A 226 -23.21 22.56 -21.73
N LEU A 227 -22.36 23.19 -22.53
CA LEU A 227 -21.65 24.38 -22.09
C LEU A 227 -21.90 25.45 -23.14
N PHE A 228 -22.46 26.57 -22.68
CA PHE A 228 -22.86 27.68 -23.54
C PHE A 228 -22.38 29.00 -22.95
N ASP A 229 -22.17 29.99 -23.80
CA ASP A 229 -21.92 31.36 -23.35
C ASP A 229 -23.26 31.99 -22.95
N ALA A 230 -23.45 32.22 -21.65
CA ALA A 230 -24.65 32.86 -21.10
C ALA A 230 -24.59 34.40 -21.20
N GLY A 231 -23.61 34.93 -21.93
CA GLY A 231 -23.41 36.34 -22.17
C GLY A 231 -22.53 37.01 -21.12
N PRO A 232 -22.19 38.30 -21.32
CA PRO A 232 -21.14 38.99 -20.57
C PRO A 232 -21.37 39.10 -19.05
N ALA A 233 -22.60 38.94 -18.58
CA ALA A 233 -22.92 38.99 -17.15
C ALA A 233 -22.68 37.67 -16.41
N LYS A 234 -22.73 36.53 -17.11
CA LYS A 234 -22.65 35.18 -16.51
C LYS A 234 -21.49 34.34 -17.08
N GLY A 235 -20.97 34.71 -18.24
CA GLY A 235 -19.90 34.02 -18.95
C GLY A 235 -20.29 32.61 -19.37
N TRP A 236 -19.28 31.77 -19.55
CA TRP A 236 -19.44 30.37 -19.90
C TRP A 236 -20.14 29.59 -18.77
N THR A 237 -21.30 29.02 -19.07
CA THR A 237 -22.16 28.31 -18.13
C THR A 237 -22.30 26.84 -18.53
N LEU A 238 -22.10 25.95 -17.55
CA LEU A 238 -22.22 24.50 -17.70
C LEU A 238 -23.60 24.04 -17.21
N GLU A 239 -24.39 23.41 -18.07
CA GLU A 239 -25.70 22.85 -17.77
C GLU A 239 -25.65 21.32 -17.89
N THR A 240 -26.03 20.64 -16.81
CA THR A 240 -26.03 19.18 -16.73
C THR A 240 -27.45 18.65 -16.67
N THR A 241 -27.80 17.72 -17.56
CA THR A 241 -29.19 17.25 -17.70
C THR A 241 -29.62 16.23 -16.63
N ARG A 242 -28.71 15.71 -15.80
CA ARG A 242 -28.98 14.75 -14.70
C ARG A 242 -27.94 14.85 -13.57
N ASN A 243 -28.22 14.22 -12.43
CA ASN A 243 -27.43 14.23 -11.19
C ASN A 243 -25.92 14.04 -11.41
N VAL A 244 -25.17 15.12 -11.25
CA VAL A 244 -23.70 15.11 -11.22
C VAL A 244 -23.26 14.84 -9.78
N ARG A 245 -22.44 13.82 -9.58
CA ARG A 245 -21.71 13.67 -8.31
C ARG A 245 -20.40 14.45 -8.45
N PRO A 246 -20.18 15.54 -7.68
CA PRO A 246 -18.84 16.13 -7.61
C PRO A 246 -17.90 15.07 -7.02
N GLY A 247 -16.86 14.72 -7.77
CA GLY A 247 -15.86 13.75 -7.32
C GLY A 247 -15.17 14.24 -6.05
N ALA A 248 -15.06 13.33 -5.08
CA ALA A 248 -14.21 13.47 -3.89
C ALA A 248 -12.78 13.06 -4.22
#